data_AF-A0A2N7PQ01-F1
#
_entry.id   AF-A0A2N7PQ01-F1
#
_cell.length_a   1.000
_cell.length_b   1.000
_cell.length_c   1.000
_cell.angle_alpha   90.00
_cell.angle_beta   90.00
_cell.angle_gamma   90.00
#
_symmetry.space_group_name_H-M   'P 1'
#
loop_
_entity.id
_entity.type
_entity.pdbx_description
1 polymer ?
#
loop_
_entity_poly.entity_id
_entity_poly.type
_entity_poly.pdbx_seq_one_letter_code
_entity_poly.pdbx_strand_id
1 'polypeptide(L)' 'MIKELLMAGALALEDYIAKHVITCLIPAFLLAGAMVTFIDKTVILKYLGSQTNKFKSFSLAS' A
#
# COMPACT_ATOMS: atom_id res chain seq x y z
N MET A 1 -15.00 -36.53 -7.89
CA MET A 1 -13.65 -36.22 -8.39
C MET A 1 -13.46 -34.72 -8.66
N ILE A 2 -14.24 -34.09 -9.54
CA ILE A 2 -14.11 -32.64 -9.84
C ILE A 2 -14.56 -31.70 -8.70
N LYS A 3 -15.58 -32.07 -7.91
CA LYS A 3 -16.08 -31.25 -6.78
C LYS A 3 -15.03 -31.05 -5.68
N GLU A 4 -14.31 -32.11 -5.33
CA GLU A 4 -13.22 -32.08 -4.33
C GLU A 4 -12.07 -31.16 -4.77
N LEU A 5 -11.70 -31.21 -6.06
CA LEU A 5 -10.62 -30.39 -6.61
C LEU A 5 -10.98 -28.89 -6.60
N LEU A 6 -12.25 -28.57 -6.85
CA LEU A 6 -12.77 -27.20 -6.86
C LEU A 6 -12.82 -26.62 -5.44
N MET A 7 -13.23 -27.42 -4.44
CA MET A 7 -13.19 -27.04 -3.02
C MET A 7 -11.75 -26.88 -2.50
N ALA A 8 -10.84 -27.78 -2.87
CA ALA A 8 -9.42 -27.67 -2.50
C ALA A 8 -8.75 -26.43 -3.12
N GLY A 9 -9.05 -26.13 -4.39
CA GLY A 9 -8.57 -24.92 -5.05
C GLY A 9 -9.09 -23.63 -4.41
N ALA A 10 -10.37 -23.60 -4.01
CA ALA A 10 -10.96 -22.46 -3.32
C ALA A 10 -10.31 -22.21 -1.94
N LEU A 11 -10.11 -23.27 -1.15
CA LEU A 11 -9.46 -23.18 0.16
C LEU A 11 -8.00 -22.72 0.05
N ALA A 12 -7.24 -23.21 -0.93
CA ALA A 12 -5.86 -22.79 -1.16
C ALA A 12 -5.76 -21.32 -1.60
N LEU A 13 -6.73 -20.84 -2.39
CA LEU A 13 -6.79 -19.45 -2.83
C LEU A 13 -7.10 -18.51 -1.65
N GLU A 14 -8.02 -18.90 -0.77
CA GLU A 14 -8.36 -18.14 0.44
C GLU A 14 -7.14 -17.99 1.36
N ASP A 15 -6.43 -19.08 1.64
CA ASP A 15 -5.22 -19.07 2.49
C ASP A 15 -4.11 -18.20 1.88
N TYR A 16 -3.95 -18.23 0.56
CA TYR A 16 -3.00 -17.39 -0.16
C TYR A 16 -3.34 -15.89 -0.06
N ILE A 17 -4.61 -15.53 -0.29
CA ILE A 17 -5.05 -14.13 -0.20
C ILE A 17 -4.93 -13.62 1.23
N ALA A 18 -5.30 -14.43 2.23
CA ALA A 18 -5.16 -14.06 3.64
C ALA A 18 -3.71 -13.75 4.00
N LYS A 19 -2.76 -14.63 3.65
CA LYS A 19 -1.33 -14.40 3.87
C LYS A 19 -0.83 -13.16 3.13
N HIS A 20 -1.18 -13.00 1.85
CA HIS A 20 -0.72 -11.87 1.05
C HIS A 20 -1.23 -10.53 1.60
N VAL A 21 -2.53 -10.45 1.93
CA VAL A 21 -3.14 -9.24 2.51
C VAL A 21 -2.47 -8.90 3.83
N ILE A 22 -2.29 -9.86 4.74
CA ILE A 22 -1.65 -9.58 6.05
C ILE A 22 -0.21 -9.10 5.86
N THR A 23 0.56 -9.75 4.99
CA THR A 23 1.96 -9.37 4.74
C THR A 23 2.11 -8.01 4.06
N CYS A 24 1.14 -7.56 3.27
CA CYS A 24 1.19 -6.27 2.58
C CYS A 24 0.59 -5.13 3.42
N LEU A 25 -0.46 -5.42 4.18
CA LEU A 25 -1.24 -4.41 4.89
C LEU A 25 -0.55 -3.93 6.18
N ILE A 26 0.14 -4.82 6.90
CA ILE A 26 0.92 -4.48 8.10
C ILE A 26 2.01 -3.45 7.80
N PRO A 27 2.94 -3.68 6.84
CA PRO A 27 3.97 -2.70 6.52
C PRO A 27 3.39 -1.42 5.92
N ALA A 28 2.33 -1.50 5.10
CA ALA A 28 1.70 -0.32 4.52
C ALA A 28 1.11 0.62 5.57
N PHE A 29 0.40 0.09 6.57
CA PHE A 29 -0.15 0.91 7.66
C PHE A 29 0.94 1.51 8.54
N LEU A 30 2.03 0.77 8.79
CA LEU A 30 3.15 1.27 9.58
C LEU A 30 3.86 2.43 8.87
N LEU A 31 4.07 2.31 7.56
CA LEU A 31 4.65 3.39 6.74
C LEU A 31 3.73 4.60 6.64
N ALA A 32 2.44 4.40 6.42
CA ALA A 32 1.45 5.48 6.40
C ALA A 32 1.38 6.22 7.75
N GLY A 33 1.40 5.47 8.85
CA GLY A 33 1.48 6.04 10.20
C GLY A 33 2.74 6.87 10.40
N ALA A 34 3.91 6.34 10.03
CA ALA A 34 5.18 7.07 10.12
C ALA A 34 5.18 8.35 9.28
N MET A 35 4.64 8.31 8.06
CA MET A 35 4.48 9.50 7.23
C MET A 35 3.60 10.55 7.93
N VAL A 36 2.46 10.15 8.51
CA VAL A 36 1.56 11.10 9.18
C VAL A 36 2.17 11.70 10.45
N THR A 37 3.02 10.95 11.17
CA THR A 37 3.65 11.45 12.41
C THR A 37 4.89 12.32 12.16
N PHE A 38 5.66 12.03 11.11
CA PHE A 38 6.94 12.71 10.85
C PHE A 38 6.86 13.82 9.78
N ILE A 39 5.82 13.83 8.95
CA ILE A 39 5.69 14.79 7.86
C ILE A 39 4.53 15.75 8.14
N ASP A 40 4.88 17.04 8.25
CA ASP A 40 3.91 18.10 8.49
C ASP A 40 3.06 18.33 7.23
N LYS A 41 1.73 18.40 7.41
CA LYS A 41 0.76 18.57 6.31
C LYS A 41 1.05 19.82 5.47
N THR A 42 1.65 20.86 6.05
CA THR A 42 2.07 22.07 5.33
C THR A 42 3.23 21.83 4.37
N VAL A 43 4.15 20.94 4.72
CA VAL A 43 5.27 20.50 3.88
C VAL A 43 4.75 19.62 2.73
N ILE A 44 3.79 18.72 3.01
CA ILE A 44 3.13 17.91 1.97
C ILE A 44 2.47 18.81 0.92
N LEU A 45 1.71 19.83 1.35
CA LEU A 45 1.06 20.76 0.42
C LEU A 45 2.06 21.67 -0.31
N LYS A 46 3.22 21.95 0.29
CA LYS A 46 4.30 22.77 -0.31
C LYS A 46 5.16 22.03 -1.34
N TYR A 47 5.28 20.70 -1.24
CA TYR A 47 6.10 19.87 -2.14
C TYR A 47 5.28 18.95 -3.06
N LEU A 48 4.04 18.63 -2.68
CA LEU A 48 3.13 17.70 -3.34
C LEU A 48 1.71 18.28 -3.55
N GLY A 49 1.46 19.54 -3.19
CA GLY A 49 0.18 20.20 -3.46
C GLY A 49 0.02 20.63 -4.91
N SER A 50 -1.22 20.82 -5.35
CA SER A 50 -1.60 21.16 -6.75
C SER A 50 -0.96 22.44 -7.33
N GLN A 51 -0.36 23.27 -6.47
CA GLN A 51 0.40 24.47 -6.85
C GLN A 51 1.93 24.27 -6.90
N THR A 52 2.46 23.07 -6.63
CA THR A 52 3.92 22.85 -6.61
C THR A 52 4.47 22.60 -8.01
N ASN A 53 5.59 23.27 -8.33
CA ASN A 53 6.28 23.18 -9.60
C ASN A 53 6.74 21.73 -9.89
N LYS A 54 6.22 21.13 -10.98
CA LYS A 54 6.38 19.72 -11.39
C LYS A 54 7.82 19.19 -11.33
N PHE A 55 8.82 20.07 -11.50
CA PHE A 55 10.23 19.73 -11.40
C PHE A 55 10.67 19.26 -9.99
N LYS A 56 10.13 19.85 -8.91
CA LYS A 56 10.49 19.44 -7.54
C LYS A 56 9.84 18.12 -7.15
N SER A 57 8.59 17.91 -7.57
CA SER A 57 7.89 16.64 -7.32
C SER A 57 8.53 15.48 -8.10
N PHE A 58 9.09 15.72 -9.29
CA PHE A 58 9.78 14.68 -10.06
C PHE A 58 11.14 14.29 -9.45
N SER A 59 11.87 15.25 -8.88
CA SER A 59 13.17 14.97 -8.22
C SER A 59 13.03 14.29 -6.85
N LEU A 60 11.86 14.43 -6.19
CA LEU A 60 11.53 13.69 -4.96
C LEU A 60 10.97 12.28 -5.25
N ALA A 61 10.58 12.01 -6.50
CA ALA A 61 9.98 10.74 -6.92
C ALA A 61 10.98 9.79 -7.60
N SER A 62 12.27 10.16 -7.70
CA SER A 62 13.35 9.33 -8.25
C SER A 62 14.13 8.62 -7.15
#